data_AF-V9F7W4-F1
#
_entry.id   AF-V9F7W4-F1
#
_cell.length_a   1.000
_cell.length_b   1.000
_cell.length_c   1.000
_cell.angle_alpha   90.00
_cell.angle_beta   90.00
_cell.angle_gamma   90.00
#
_symmetry.space_group_name_H-M   'P 1'
#
loop_
_entity.id
_entity.type
_entity.pdbx_description
1 polymer ?
#
loop_
_entity_poly.entity_id
_entity_poly.type
_entity_poly.pdbx_seq_one_letter_code
_entity_poly.pdbx_strand_id
1 'polypeptide(L)' 'MGKEKVHISLVVIGHVDAGKSTTTGHLIYKCGGIDKRTIEKFEKEAAELGKTSFKYAW' A
#
# COMPACT_ATOMS: atom_id res chain seq x y z
N MET A 1 -9.19 18.99 17.26
CA MET A 1 -8.99 17.64 17.81
C MET A 1 -9.60 16.63 16.87
N GLY A 2 -8.82 15.70 16.33
CA GLY A 2 -9.39 14.59 15.55
C GLY A 2 -10.28 13.76 16.47
N LYS A 3 -11.50 13.44 16.02
CA LYS A 3 -12.38 12.52 16.75
C LYS A 3 -11.65 11.21 16.97
N GLU A 4 -11.81 10.63 18.16
CA GLU A 4 -11.32 9.30 18.48
C GLU A 4 -11.88 8.31 17.44
N LYS A 5 -10.99 7.60 16.75
CA LYS A 5 -11.38 6.63 15.73
C LYS A 5 -11.64 5.28 16.38
N VAL A 6 -12.74 4.63 16.01
CA VAL A 6 -13.03 3.26 16.43
C VAL A 6 -11.96 2.33 15.88
N HIS A 7 -11.40 1.47 16.74
CA HIS A 7 -10.46 0.45 16.32
C HIS A 7 -11.19 -0.70 15.61
N ILE A 8 -10.68 -1.12 14.45
CA ILE A 8 -11.26 -2.19 13.64
C ILE A 8 -10.13 -3.11 13.17
N SER A 9 -10.38 -4.42 13.18
CA SER A 9 -9.50 -5.42 12.54
C SER A 9 -10.07 -5.81 11.18
N LEU A 10 -9.21 -5.85 10.15
CA LEU A 10 -9.59 -6.15 8.77
C LEU A 10 -8.72 -7.28 8.20
N VAL A 11 -9.32 -8.17 7.42
CA VAL A 11 -8.62 -9.19 6.63
C VAL A 11 -8.99 -9.05 5.16
N VAL A 12 -7.99 -9.15 4.26
CA VAL A 12 -8.18 -9.09 2.81
C VAL A 12 -7.87 -10.46 2.21
N ILE A 13 -8.86 -11.09 1.56
CA ILE A 13 -8.76 -12.44 0.99
C ILE A 13 -9.10 -12.45 -0.51
N GLY A 14 -8.72 -13.50 -1.22
CA GLY A 14 -8.95 -13.63 -2.67
C GLY A 14 -7.85 -14.40 -3.41
N HIS A 15 -8.08 -14.67 -4.69
CA HIS A 15 -7.19 -15.43 -5.57
C HIS A 15 -5.78 -14.81 -5.67
N VAL A 16 -4.74 -15.61 -5.98
CA VAL A 16 -3.32 -15.20 -5.97
C VAL A 16 -3.08 -13.92 -6.79
N ASP A 17 -3.70 -13.82 -7.96
CA ASP A 17 -3.54 -12.68 -8.88
C ASP A 17 -4.61 -11.58 -8.73
N ALA A 18 -5.42 -11.61 -7.66
CA ALA A 18 -6.47 -10.60 -7.44
C ALA A 18 -5.95 -9.23 -6.96
N GLY A 19 -4.63 -9.03 -6.87
CA GLY A 19 -4.05 -7.73 -6.49
C GLY A 19 -4.32 -7.29 -5.04
N LYS A 20 -4.48 -8.25 -4.12
CA LYS A 20 -4.77 -8.00 -2.70
C LYS A 20 -3.74 -7.07 -2.05
N SER A 21 -2.45 -7.41 -2.17
CA SER A 21 -1.35 -6.64 -1.58
C SER A 21 -1.25 -5.25 -2.20
N THR A 22 -1.37 -5.14 -3.53
CA THR A 22 -1.37 -3.85 -4.24
C THR A 22 -2.49 -2.93 -3.77
N THR A 23 -3.70 -3.47 -3.62
CA THR A 23 -4.86 -2.69 -3.14
C THR A 23 -4.67 -2.27 -1.68
N THR A 24 -4.17 -3.18 -0.85
CA THR A 24 -3.95 -2.92 0.59
C THR A 24 -2.87 -1.88 0.81
N GLY A 25 -1.71 -2.00 0.17
CA GLY A 25 -0.65 -1.00 0.30
C GLY A 25 -1.03 0.36 -0.29
N HIS A 26 -1.82 0.39 -1.37
CA HIS A 26 -2.34 1.65 -1.92
C HIS A 26 -3.30 2.34 -0.95
N LEU A 27 -4.13 1.59 -0.22
CA LEU A 27 -4.99 2.13 0.83
C LEU A 27 -4.15 2.75 1.96
N ILE A 28 -3.15 2.01 2.46
CA ILE A 28 -2.28 2.49 3.55
C ILE A 28 -1.53 3.75 3.10
N TYR A 29 -1.02 3.80 1.87
CA TYR A 29 -0.39 4.97 1.29
C TYR A 29 -1.32 6.19 1.27
N LYS A 30 -2.53 6.04 0.71
CA LYS A 30 -3.51 7.14 0.66
C LYS A 30 -3.97 7.61 2.04
N CYS A 31 -4.01 6.70 3.02
CA CYS A 31 -4.33 7.02 4.40
C CYS A 31 -3.16 7.64 5.18
N GLY A 32 -1.99 7.82 4.55
CA GLY A 32 -0.81 8.43 5.19
C GLY A 32 -0.08 7.49 6.16
N GLY A 33 -0.30 6.18 6.07
CA GLY A 33 0.36 5.18 6.91
C GLY A 33 1.77 4.82 6.46
N ILE A 34 2.30 5.44 5.40
CA ILE A 34 3.63 5.21 4.85
C ILE A 34 4.36 6.56 4.74
N ASP A 35 5.62 6.60 5.14
CA ASP A 35 6.48 7.77 4.96
C ASP A 35 6.77 8.05 3.47
N LYS A 36 6.89 9.34 3.12
CA LYS A 36 7.12 9.77 1.74
C LYS A 36 8.44 9.26 1.17
N ARG A 37 9.51 9.21 1.96
CA ARG A 37 10.82 8.74 1.46
C ARG A 37 10.79 7.25 1.13
N THR A 38 10.04 6.48 1.92
CA THR A 38 9.87 5.05 1.71
C THR A 38 9.14 4.76 0.40
N ILE A 39 8.01 5.44 0.14
CA ILE A 39 7.26 5.22 -1.10
C ILE A 39 8.04 5.70 -2.34
N GLU A 40 8.79 6.80 -2.24
CA GLU A 40 9.63 7.30 -3.34
C GLU A 40 10.77 6.33 -3.69
N LYS A 41 11.34 5.64 -2.68
CA LYS A 41 12.32 4.57 -2.91
C LYS A 41 11.68 3.41 -3.67
N PHE A 42 10.54 2.91 -3.22
CA PHE A 42 9.85 1.78 -3.87
C PHE A 42 9.33 2.14 -5.26
N GLU A 43 8.96 3.41 -5.49
CA GLU A 43 8.60 3.90 -6.82
C GLU A 43 9.74 3.78 -7.83
N LYS A 44 10.96 4.12 -7.41
CA LYS A 44 12.16 3.97 -8.26
C LYS A 44 12.48 2.50 -8.52
N GLU A 45 12.53 1.67 -7.49
CA GLU A 45 12.82 0.23 -7.63
C GLU A 45 11.77 -0.48 -8.51
N ALA A 46 10.49 -0.16 -8.32
CA ALA A 46 9.40 -0.71 -9.13
C ALA A 46 9.47 -0.26 -10.60
N ALA A 47 9.90 0.98 -10.85
CA ALA A 47 10.10 1.51 -12.21
C ALA A 47 11.30 0.84 -12.90
N GLU A 48 12.42 0.63 -12.20
CA GLU A 48 13.60 -0.07 -12.71
C GLU A 48 13.30 -1.52 -13.11
N LEU A 49 12.39 -2.18 -12.39
CA LEU A 49 11.91 -3.53 -12.70
C LEU A 49 10.82 -3.57 -13.79
N GLY A 50 10.38 -2.42 -14.31
CA GLY A 50 9.28 -2.33 -15.28
C GLY A 50 7.91 -2.71 -14.69
N LYS A 51 7.79 -2.79 -13.37
CA LYS A 51 6.58 -3.21 -12.64
C LYS A 51 6.11 -2.11 -11.70
N THR A 52 5.72 -0.97 -12.26
CA THR A 52 5.39 0.26 -11.49
C THR A 52 4.31 0.09 -10.42
N SER A 53 3.39 -0.87 -10.56
CA SER A 53 2.36 -1.17 -9.56
C SER A 53 2.91 -1.88 -8.31
N PHE A 54 4.12 -2.45 -8.37
CA PHE A 54 4.73 -3.20 -7.27
C PHE A 54 5.17 -2.30 -6.13
N LYS A 55 5.26 -0.97 -6.35
CA LYS A 55 5.51 0.01 -5.29
C LYS A 55 4.53 -0.08 -4.11
N TYR A 56 3.33 -0.60 -4.33
CA TYR A 56 2.30 -0.79 -3.29
C TYR A 56 2.27 -2.20 -2.71
N ALA A 57 3.03 -3.14 -3.26
CA ALA A 57 3.07 -4.54 -2.84
C ALA A 57 4.50 -5.02 -2.51
N TRP A 58 5.41 -4.07 -2.29
CA TRP A 58 6.82 -4.29 -1.96
C TRP A 58 6.99 -4.75 -0.51
#